data_AF-A0A251XE67-F1
#
_entry.id   AF-A0A251XE67-F1
#
_cell.length_a   1.000
_cell.length_b   1.000
_cell.length_c   1.000
_cell.angle_alpha   90.00
_cell.angle_beta   90.00
_cell.angle_gamma   90.00
#
_symmetry.space_group_name_H-M   'P 1'
#
loop_
_entity.id
_entity.type
_entity.pdbx_description
1 polymer ?
#
loop_
_entity_poly.entity_id
_entity_poly.type
_entity_poly.pdbx_seq_one_letter_code
_entity_poly.pdbx_strand_id
1 'polypeptide(L)'
;MHLGADEAEAGGAATADLIRVLAARAGRVLVDAWPTGVSVTDAQQHGGPWPATTLDRGTSVGTASLDRLLRGVAFQGVPDALLPEPLRTANPWGVPQRVSARGHRA
;
A
#
# COMPACT_ATOMS: atom_id res chain seq x y z
N MET A 1 -4.05 12.08 10.93
CA MET A 1 -5.02 13.14 11.25
C MET A 1 -6.26 12.49 11.82
N HIS A 2 -7.02 13.15 12.71
CA HIS A 2 -8.24 12.58 13.26
C HIS A 2 -9.41 13.56 13.18
N LEU A 3 -10.63 13.02 13.24
CA LEU A 3 -11.88 13.75 13.51
C LEU A 3 -12.48 13.22 14.82
N GLY A 4 -13.20 14.05 15.56
CA GLY A 4 -13.96 13.62 16.75
C GLY A 4 -15.30 12.97 16.40
N ALA A 5 -15.93 12.31 17.38
CA ALA A 5 -17.26 11.70 17.21
C ALA A 5 -18.31 12.71 16.71
N ASP A 6 -18.35 13.91 17.27
CA ASP A 6 -19.36 14.93 16.92
C ASP A 6 -19.26 15.36 15.44
N GLU A 7 -18.05 15.42 14.89
CA GLU A 7 -17.80 15.78 13.48
C GLU A 7 -18.20 14.64 12.52
N ALA A 8 -18.14 13.40 12.99
CA ALA A 8 -18.54 12.22 12.25
C ALA A 8 -20.06 12.01 12.27
N GLU A 9 -20.67 12.15 13.44
CA GLU A 9 -22.11 12.04 13.69
C GLU A 9 -22.91 13.15 13.01
N ALA A 10 -22.32 14.33 12.84
CA ALA A 10 -22.91 15.41 12.03
C ALA A 10 -23.23 15.00 10.59
N GLY A 11 -22.66 13.87 10.10
CA GLY A 11 -23.18 13.05 9.01
C GLY A 11 -23.69 13.84 7.81
N GLY A 12 -22.82 14.13 6.83
CA GLY A 12 -23.25 14.86 5.64
C GLY A 12 -22.13 15.19 4.66
N ALA A 13 -22.46 16.00 3.65
CA ALA A 13 -21.52 16.42 2.61
C ALA A 13 -20.27 17.13 3.22
N ALA A 14 -20.45 17.94 4.27
CA ALA A 14 -19.33 18.63 4.92
C ALA A 14 -18.32 17.66 5.57
N THR A 15 -18.78 16.60 6.25
CA THR A 15 -17.90 15.58 6.85
C THR A 15 -17.18 14.78 5.77
N ALA A 16 -17.89 14.42 4.68
CA ALA A 16 -17.27 13.75 3.54
C ALA A 16 -16.19 14.62 2.88
N ASP A 17 -16.47 15.92 2.72
CA ASP A 17 -15.52 16.90 2.18
C ASP A 17 -14.30 17.05 3.07
N LEU A 18 -14.50 17.12 4.40
CA LEU A 18 -13.41 17.15 5.36
C LEU A 18 -12.56 15.89 5.23
N ILE A 19 -13.14 14.69 5.26
CA ILE A 19 -12.41 13.42 5.08
C ILE A 19 -11.60 13.42 3.77
N ARG A 20 -12.19 13.89 2.66
CA ARG A 20 -11.47 14.01 1.37
C ARG A 20 -10.27 14.95 1.48
N VAL A 21 -10.43 16.10 2.12
CA VAL A 21 -9.34 17.05 2.36
C VAL A 21 -8.25 16.42 3.24
N LEU A 22 -8.61 15.71 4.30
CA LEU A 22 -7.65 15.08 5.20
C LEU A 22 -6.88 13.94 4.51
N ALA A 23 -7.58 13.12 3.72
CA ALA A 23 -6.98 12.03 2.94
C ALA A 23 -5.97 12.54 1.90
N ALA A 24 -6.19 13.74 1.35
CA ALA A 24 -5.23 14.38 0.45
C ALA A 24 -3.97 14.90 1.16
N ARG A 25 -3.97 14.98 2.51
CA ARG A 25 -2.91 15.62 3.31
C ARG A 25 -2.19 14.65 4.26
N ALA A 26 -2.76 13.50 4.58
CA ALA A 26 -2.21 12.57 5.56
C ALA A 26 -2.22 11.12 5.06
N GLY A 27 -1.22 10.33 5.46
CA GLY A 27 -1.21 8.89 5.16
C GLY A 27 -2.26 8.08 5.94
N ARG A 28 -2.75 8.61 7.07
CA ARG A 28 -3.78 7.95 7.88
C ARG A 28 -4.77 8.97 8.44
N VAL A 29 -6.06 8.69 8.24
CA VAL A 29 -7.19 9.42 8.82
C VAL A 29 -7.88 8.50 9.83
N LEU A 30 -8.19 9.03 11.00
CA LEU A 30 -8.86 8.34 12.09
C LEU A 30 -10.17 9.08 12.42
N VAL A 31 -11.17 8.35 12.87
CA VAL A 31 -12.44 8.91 13.34
C VAL A 31 -12.63 8.44 14.77
N ASP A 32 -12.95 9.38 15.65
CA ASP A 32 -13.16 9.15 17.09
C ASP A 32 -12.00 8.42 17.78
N ALA A 33 -10.77 8.77 17.39
CA ALA A 33 -9.56 8.14 17.92
C ALA A 33 -8.36 9.09 17.90
N TRP A 34 -7.43 8.87 18.82
CA TRP A 34 -6.19 9.62 18.91
C TRP A 34 -5.08 9.02 18.01
N PRO A 35 -4.22 9.86 17.40
CA PRO A 35 -3.27 9.41 16.37
C PRO A 35 -2.02 8.71 16.91
N THR A 36 -1.82 8.68 18.23
CA THR A 36 -0.59 8.18 18.88
C THR A 36 -0.40 6.68 18.73
N GLY A 37 -1.48 5.90 18.70
CA GLY A 37 -1.42 4.46 18.46
C GLY A 37 -1.09 4.13 17.01
N VAL A 38 -0.05 3.32 16.78
CA VAL A 38 0.33 2.83 15.45
C VAL A 38 0.25 1.30 15.44
N SER A 39 -0.73 0.76 14.73
CA SER A 39 -0.91 -0.69 14.58
C SER A 39 0.07 -1.26 13.55
N VAL A 40 0.64 -2.43 13.83
CA VAL A 40 1.48 -3.16 12.88
C VAL A 40 0.61 -4.19 12.16
N THR A 41 0.01 -3.79 11.04
CA THR A 41 -0.93 -4.61 10.24
C THR A 41 -0.70 -4.39 8.75
N ASP A 42 -1.31 -5.24 7.91
CA ASP A 42 -1.24 -5.10 6.45
C ASP A 42 -1.84 -3.80 5.92
N ALA A 43 -2.88 -3.29 6.59
CA ALA A 43 -3.58 -2.07 6.19
C ALA A 43 -2.89 -0.77 6.67
N GLN A 44 -1.78 -0.86 7.41
CA GLN A 44 -1.17 0.31 8.03
C GLN A 44 -0.47 1.21 6.99
N GLN A 45 -0.86 2.48 6.97
CA GLN A 45 -0.19 3.53 6.22
C GLN A 45 0.46 4.53 7.18
N HIS A 46 1.75 4.32 7.47
CA HIS A 46 2.57 5.23 8.28
C HIS A 46 3.48 6.04 7.35
N GLY A 47 3.08 7.29 7.10
CA GLY A 47 3.67 8.17 6.10
C GLY A 47 2.66 9.25 5.67
N GLY A 48 2.73 9.67 4.40
CA GLY A 48 1.86 10.69 3.81
C GLY A 48 2.61 11.65 2.89
N PRO A 49 1.96 12.70 2.39
CA PRO A 49 2.63 13.74 1.61
C PRO A 49 3.80 14.40 2.39
N TRP A 50 4.77 14.98 1.66
CA TRP A 50 5.83 15.79 2.25
C TRP A 50 5.23 16.90 3.16
N PRO A 51 5.76 17.15 4.38
CA PRO A 51 7.01 16.63 4.94
C PRO A 51 6.90 15.37 5.80
N ALA A 52 5.75 14.68 5.81
CA ALA A 52 5.57 13.48 6.64
C ALA A 52 6.51 12.33 6.20
N THR A 53 6.81 12.23 4.91
CA THR A 53 7.83 11.34 4.33
C THR A 53 8.36 11.93 3.02
N THR A 54 9.53 11.47 2.58
CA THR A 54 10.11 11.77 1.26
C THR A 54 9.60 10.82 0.16
N LEU A 55 8.90 9.75 0.54
CA LEU A 55 8.26 8.79 -0.36
C LEU A 55 6.79 8.65 0.04
N ASP A 56 5.93 9.43 -0.59
CA ASP A 56 4.50 9.55 -0.26
C ASP A 56 3.65 8.35 -0.68
N ARG A 57 4.13 7.56 -1.65
CA ARG A 57 3.46 6.34 -2.14
C ARG A 57 3.67 5.10 -1.25
N GLY A 58 4.63 5.14 -0.32
CA GLY A 58 5.01 3.99 0.51
C GLY A 58 4.58 4.14 1.97
N THR A 59 4.82 3.10 2.77
CA THR A 59 4.64 3.11 4.23
C THR A 59 5.92 2.69 4.95
N SER A 60 6.16 3.19 6.15
CA SER A 60 7.28 2.76 7.01
C SER A 60 6.92 1.74 8.08
N VAL A 61 5.63 1.45 8.27
CA VAL A 61 5.13 0.43 9.20
C VAL A 61 4.06 -0.40 8.50
N GLY A 62 3.95 -1.68 8.85
CA GLY A 62 3.07 -2.64 8.19
C GLY A 62 3.80 -3.46 7.13
N THR A 63 3.16 -4.51 6.62
CA THR A 63 3.81 -5.46 5.71
C THR A 63 4.20 -4.85 4.36
N ALA A 64 3.41 -3.90 3.85
CA ALA A 64 3.73 -3.16 2.62
C ALA A 64 4.99 -2.27 2.74
N SER A 65 5.56 -2.09 3.95
CA SER A 65 6.83 -1.37 4.11
C SER A 65 8.02 -2.09 3.47
N LEU A 66 7.90 -3.41 3.25
CA LEU A 66 8.92 -4.21 2.57
C LEU A 66 9.18 -3.73 1.14
N ASP A 67 8.18 -3.20 0.44
CA ASP A 67 8.30 -2.74 -0.94
C ASP A 67 9.36 -1.66 -1.13
N ARG A 68 9.70 -0.91 -0.07
CA ARG A 68 10.76 0.10 -0.09
C ARG A 68 12.16 -0.48 -0.19
N LEU A 69 12.30 -1.79 0.06
CA LEU A 69 13.56 -2.52 0.06
C LEU A 69 13.69 -3.45 -1.16
N LEU A 70 12.68 -3.45 -2.04
CA LEU A 70 12.63 -4.31 -3.23
C LEU A 70 12.90 -3.50 -4.51
N ARG A 71 13.33 -4.20 -5.56
CA ARG A 71 13.40 -3.66 -6.93
C ARG A 71 12.93 -4.72 -7.92
N GLY A 72 12.21 -4.29 -8.95
CA GLY A 72 11.83 -5.16 -10.06
C GLY A 72 13.02 -5.53 -10.95
N VAL A 73 13.04 -6.77 -11.45
CA VAL A 73 13.97 -7.24 -12.49
C VAL A 73 13.19 -8.06 -13.51
N ALA A 74 13.35 -7.72 -14.79
CA ALA A 74 12.74 -8.47 -15.88
C ALA A 74 13.75 -9.48 -16.47
N PHE A 75 13.29 -10.69 -16.76
CA PHE A 75 14.07 -11.73 -17.43
C PHE A 75 13.41 -12.04 -18.78
N GLN A 76 14.18 -11.98 -19.87
CA GLN A 76 13.69 -12.23 -21.22
C GLN A 76 14.58 -13.24 -21.93
N GLY A 77 13.98 -14.27 -22.52
CA GLY A 77 14.70 -15.33 -23.25
C GLY A 77 15.57 -16.24 -22.39
N VAL A 78 15.45 -16.16 -21.05
CA VAL A 78 16.21 -16.99 -20.12
C VAL A 78 15.59 -18.39 -20.04
N PRO A 79 16.37 -19.46 -20.21
CA PRO A 79 15.88 -20.83 -20.01
C PRO A 79 15.31 -21.03 -18.59
N ASP A 80 14.22 -21.78 -18.45
CA ASP A 80 13.50 -21.94 -17.17
C ASP A 80 14.41 -22.42 -16.01
N ALA A 81 15.33 -23.35 -16.29
CA ALA A 81 16.29 -23.85 -15.31
C ALA A 81 17.26 -22.78 -14.75
N LEU A 82 17.47 -21.68 -15.49
CA LEU A 82 18.34 -20.57 -15.08
C LEU A 82 17.56 -19.41 -14.44
N LEU A 83 16.22 -19.47 -14.43
CA LEU A 83 15.42 -18.48 -13.71
C LEU A 83 15.56 -18.69 -12.19
N PRO A 84 15.46 -17.59 -11.41
CA PRO A 84 15.23 -17.69 -9.97
C PRO A 84 14.03 -18.60 -9.69
N GLU A 85 14.11 -19.44 -8.66
CA GLU A 85 13.07 -20.41 -8.31
C GLU A 85 11.64 -19.83 -8.24
N PRO A 86 11.41 -18.62 -7.68
CA PRO A 86 10.08 -18.02 -7.62
C PRO A 86 9.49 -17.65 -8.98
N LEU A 87 10.31 -17.62 -10.04
CA LEU A 87 9.90 -17.24 -11.40
C LEU A 87 9.79 -18.44 -12.34
N ARG A 88 10.14 -19.64 -11.89
CA ARG A 88 10.06 -20.86 -12.73
C ARG A 88 8.62 -21.28 -12.97
N THR A 89 8.38 -21.89 -14.11
CA THR A 89 7.04 -22.35 -14.55
C THR A 89 6.42 -23.35 -13.57
N ALA A 90 7.23 -24.23 -12.98
CA ALA A 90 6.77 -25.22 -12.01
C ALA A 90 6.34 -24.61 -10.66
N ASN A 91 6.64 -23.33 -10.41
CA ASN A 91 6.39 -22.61 -9.16
C ASN A 91 6.77 -23.44 -7.90
N PRO A 92 8.04 -23.84 -7.75
CA PRO A 92 8.47 -24.72 -6.65
C PRO A 92 8.20 -24.13 -5.25
N TRP A 93 8.09 -22.81 -5.13
CA TRP A 93 7.80 -22.14 -3.85
C TRP A 93 6.30 -21.98 -3.58
N GLY A 94 5.43 -22.30 -4.55
CA GLY A 94 3.98 -22.11 -4.43
C GLY A 94 3.58 -20.65 -4.20
N VAL A 95 4.39 -19.68 -4.62
CA VAL A 95 4.12 -18.26 -4.41
C VAL A 95 3.06 -17.75 -5.39
N PRO A 96 2.29 -16.71 -5.05
CA PRO A 96 1.39 -16.08 -5.99
C PRO A 96 2.14 -15.54 -7.22
N GLN A 97 1.72 -15.96 -8.41
CA GLN A 97 2.24 -15.47 -9.69
C GLN A 97 1.08 -14.95 -10.54
N ARG A 98 1.29 -13.82 -11.22
CA ARG A 98 0.33 -13.29 -12.21
C ARG A 98 0.82 -13.65 -13.60
N VAL A 99 0.08 -14.52 -14.30
CA VAL A 99 0.41 -14.98 -15.65
C VAL A 99 -0.68 -14.51 -16.63
N SER A 100 -0.29 -13.73 -17.63
CA SER A 100 -1.19 -13.25 -18.68
C SER A 100 -1.31 -14.28 -19.81
N ALA A 101 -2.49 -14.38 -20.43
CA ALA A 101 -2.67 -15.16 -21.63
C ALA A 101 -1.82 -14.61 -22.79
N ARG A 102 -1.36 -15.49 -23.69
CA ARG A 102 -0.58 -15.09 -24.86
C ARG A 102 -1.37 -14.07 -25.69
N GLY A 103 -0.73 -12.94 -26.03
CA GLY A 103 -1.34 -11.88 -26.83
C GLY A 103 -2.26 -10.93 -26.06
N HIS A 104 -2.43 -11.12 -24.74
CA HIS A 104 -3.10 -10.14 -23.89
C HIS A 104 -2.25 -8.86 -23.85
N ARG A 105 -2.80 -7.77 -24.38
CA ARG A 105 -2.26 -6.42 -24.19
C ARG A 105 -2.95 -5.85 -22.95
N ALA A 106 -2.15 -5.52 -21.94
CA ALA A 106 -2.60 -4.78 -20.77
C ALA A 106 -2.97 -3.34 -21.14
#